data_AF-A0A535JXU1-F1
#
_entry.id   AF-A0A535JXU1-F1
#
_cell.length_a   1.000
_cell.length_b   1.000
_cell.length_c   1.000
_cell.angle_alpha   90.00
_cell.angle_beta   90.00
_cell.angle_gamma   90.00
#
_symmetry.space_group_name_H-M   'P 1'
#
loop_
_entity.id
_entity.type
_entity.pdbx_description
1 polymer ?
#
loop_
_entity_poly.entity_id
_entity_poly.type
_entity_poly.pdbx_seq_one_letter_code
_entity_poly.pdbx_strand_id
1 'polypeptide(L)' 'MPFKSKAQRRKFAELLVTGKISDQTYEEWNRSTGRKELPERVHPKGSKGKKRSASRTRTKKKPRPKTTARKR' A
#
# COMPACT_ATOMS: atom_id res chain seq x y z
N MET A 1 -12.01 21.60 2.35
CA MET A 1 -11.48 20.26 2.03
C MET A 1 -12.11 19.24 2.97
N PRO A 2 -12.72 18.16 2.49
CA PRO A 2 -13.26 17.12 3.35
C PRO A 2 -12.14 16.25 3.94
N PHE A 3 -12.24 15.87 5.22
CA PHE A 3 -11.32 14.91 5.85
C PHE A 3 -11.50 13.53 5.20
N LYS A 4 -10.40 12.82 4.96
CA LYS A 4 -10.43 11.46 4.38
C LYS A 4 -10.46 10.37 5.44
N SER A 5 -10.07 10.68 6.68
CA SER A 5 -10.01 9.73 7.79
C SER A 5 -10.15 10.41 9.15
N LYS A 6 -10.56 9.63 10.16
CA LYS A 6 -10.63 10.11 11.56
C LYS A 6 -9.25 10.53 12.08
N ALA A 7 -8.19 9.80 11.73
CA ALA A 7 -6.81 10.16 12.11
C ALA A 7 -6.37 11.51 11.55
N GLN A 8 -6.78 11.85 10.32
CA GLN A 8 -6.50 13.14 9.72
C GLN A 8 -7.21 14.26 10.50
N ARG A 9 -8.48 14.07 10.88
CA ARG A 9 -9.22 15.03 11.71
C ARG A 9 -8.56 15.28 13.08
N ARG A 10 -8.01 14.24 13.72
CA ARG A 10 -7.25 14.36 14.99
C ARG A 10 -6.00 15.24 14.84
N LYS A 11 -5.21 15.00 13.79
CA LYS A 11 -4.04 15.84 13.45
C LYS A 11 -4.41 17.32 13.22
N PHE A 12 -5.56 17.58 12.63
CA PHE A 12 -6.01 18.96 12.43
C PHE A 12 -6.59 19.60 13.71
N ALA A 13 -7.19 18.81 14.60
CA ALA A 13 -7.56 19.30 15.93
C ALA A 13 -6.33 19.69 16.75
N GLU A 14 -5.22 18.93 16.66
CA GLU A 14 -3.94 19.35 17.25
C GLU A 14 -3.47 20.69 16.67
N LEU A 15 -3.61 20.90 15.36
CA LEU A 15 -3.24 22.16 14.71
C LEU A 15 -4.09 23.35 15.18
N LEU A 16 -5.37 23.13 15.44
CA LEU A 16 -6.28 24.12 16.03
C LEU A 16 -5.82 24.49 17.44
N VAL A 17 -5.53 23.50 18.29
CA VAL A 17 -5.03 23.72 19.66
C VAL A 17 -3.69 24.45 19.66
N THR A 18 -2.82 24.16 18.69
CA THR A 18 -1.55 24.88 18.53
C THR A 18 -1.70 26.27 17.89
N GLY A 19 -2.90 26.69 17.49
CA GLY A 19 -3.18 28.00 16.90
C GLY A 19 -2.70 28.18 15.45
N LYS A 20 -2.40 27.09 14.74
CA LYS A 20 -1.92 27.12 13.34
C LYS A 20 -3.05 27.19 12.31
N ILE A 21 -4.29 26.94 12.73
CA ILE A 21 -5.49 27.09 11.91
C ILE A 21 -6.58 27.77 12.73
N SER A 22 -7.50 28.47 12.06
CA SER A 22 -8.67 29.07 12.71
C SER A 22 -9.80 28.05 12.88
N ASP A 23 -10.63 28.24 13.90
CA ASP A 23 -11.82 27.42 14.16
C ASP A 23 -12.75 27.38 12.94
N GLN A 24 -12.92 28.52 12.26
CA GLN A 24 -13.72 28.63 11.05
C GLN A 24 -13.21 27.70 9.94
N THR A 25 -11.87 27.61 9.76
CA THR A 25 -11.25 26.72 8.77
C THR A 25 -11.52 25.26 9.09
N TYR A 26 -11.42 24.89 10.37
CA TYR A 26 -11.71 23.53 10.83
C TYR A 26 -13.19 23.17 10.65
N GLU A 27 -14.10 24.08 10.98
CA GLU A 27 -15.54 23.89 10.84
C GLU A 27 -15.98 23.75 9.38
N GLU A 28 -15.44 24.58 8.47
CA GLU A 28 -15.69 24.47 7.03
C GLU A 28 -15.27 23.09 6.49
N TRP A 29 -14.14 22.56 6.95
CA TRP A 29 -13.66 21.23 6.57
C TRP A 29 -14.52 20.13 7.19
N ASN A 30 -14.99 20.32 8.41
CA ASN A 30 -15.87 19.39 9.10
C ASN A 30 -17.26 19.33 8.46
N ARG A 31 -17.80 20.49 8.03
CA ARG A 31 -19.06 20.61 7.27
C ARG A 31 -18.95 19.95 5.90
N SER A 32 -17.82 20.11 5.22
CA SER A 32 -17.56 19.49 3.92
C SER A 32 -17.42 17.95 3.99
N THR A 33 -17.02 17.40 5.15
CA THR A 33 -16.81 15.96 5.34
C THR A 33 -18.13 15.16 5.38
N GLY A 34 -19.24 15.81 5.75
CA GLY A 34 -20.56 15.18 5.80
C GLY A 34 -20.75 14.18 6.96
N ARG A 35 -21.94 13.57 7.05
CA ARG A 35 -22.34 12.66 8.16
C ARG A 35 -21.91 11.20 7.99
N LYS A 36 -21.14 10.88 6.95
CA LYS A 36 -20.73 9.50 6.64
C LYS A 36 -19.68 9.06 7.66
N GLU A 37 -19.82 7.86 8.22
CA GLU A 37 -18.77 7.32 9.09
C GLU A 37 -17.46 7.17 8.33
N LEU A 38 -16.45 7.93 8.77
CA LEU A 38 -15.12 7.87 8.18
C LEU A 38 -14.34 6.66 8.70
N PRO A 39 -13.56 5.99 7.84
CA PRO A 39 -12.57 5.03 8.27
C PRO A 39 -11.59 5.63 9.28
N GLU A 40 -11.13 4.81 10.23
CA GLU A 40 -10.16 5.25 11.24
C GLU A 40 -8.84 5.71 10.58
N ARG A 41 -8.30 4.89 9.68
CA ARG A 41 -7.08 5.16 8.90
C ARG A 41 -7.25 4.62 7.48
N VAL A 42 -7.03 5.48 6.49
CA VAL A 42 -7.00 5.04 5.09
C VAL A 42 -5.61 4.49 4.81
N HIS A 43 -5.49 3.16 4.79
CA HIS A 43 -4.29 2.52 4.27
C HIS A 43 -4.41 2.43 2.74
N PRO A 44 -3.39 2.83 1.97
CA PRO A 44 -3.37 2.52 0.55
C PRO A 44 -3.44 1.00 0.42
N LYS A 45 -4.49 0.50 -0.24
CA LYS A 45 -4.57 -0.94 -0.55
C LYS A 45 -3.36 -1.23 -1.42
N GLY A 46 -2.42 -2.01 -0.88
CA GLY A 46 -1.18 -2.35 -1.57
C GLY A 46 -1.52 -2.77 -3.00
N SER A 47 -0.94 -2.06 -3.97
CA SER A 47 -0.91 -2.55 -5.34
C SER A 47 -0.44 -4.00 -5.24
N LYS A 48 -1.28 -4.95 -5.67
CA LYS A 48 -0.89 -6.35 -5.75
C LYS A 48 0.42 -6.36 -6.51
N GLY A 49 1.53 -6.55 -5.81
CA GLY A 49 2.86 -6.49 -6.38
C GLY A 49 2.83 -7.37 -7.61
N LYS A 50 3.06 -6.77 -8.79
CA LYS A 50 3.11 -7.49 -10.05
C LYS A 50 4.18 -8.56 -9.86
N LYS A 51 3.76 -9.81 -9.65
CA LYS A 51 4.68 -10.94 -9.54
C LYS A 51 5.48 -10.93 -10.84
N ARG A 52 6.72 -10.44 -10.79
CA ARG A 52 7.66 -10.60 -11.90
C ARG A 52 7.83 -12.10 -12.03
N SER A 53 7.27 -12.67 -13.09
CA SER A 53 7.49 -14.06 -13.42
C SER A 53 8.99 -14.21 -13.64
N ALA A 54 9.67 -14.80 -12.67
CA ALA A 54 11.04 -15.25 -12.87
C ALA A 54 10.97 -16.31 -13.97
N SER A 55 11.26 -15.91 -15.20
CA SER A 55 11.45 -16.83 -16.32
C SER A 55 12.53 -17.82 -15.89
N ARG A 56 12.11 -19.05 -15.58
CA ARG A 56 13.04 -20.16 -15.34
C ARG A 56 13.72 -20.44 -16.67
N THR A 57 14.88 -19.83 -16.88
CA THR A 57 15.79 -20.18 -17.96
C THR A 57 16.03 -21.68 -17.89
N ARG A 58 15.48 -22.43 -18.85
CA ARG A 58 15.71 -23.87 -19.00
C ARG A 58 17.20 -24.05 -19.25
N THR A 59 17.95 -24.43 -18.22
CA THR A 59 19.31 -24.93 -18.38
C THR A 59 19.22 -26.18 -19.24
N LYS A 60 19.65 -26.07 -20.50
CA LYS A 60 19.79 -27.18 -21.44
C LYS A 60 20.70 -28.23 -20.79
N LYS A 61 20.13 -29.34 -20.30
CA LYS A 61 20.92 -30.50 -19.87
C LYS A 61 21.64 -31.05 -21.10
N LYS A 62 22.96 -30.85 -21.15
CA LYS A 62 23.89 -31.51 -22.07
C LYS A 62 23.79 -33.03 -21.84
N PRO A 63 23.55 -33.89 -22.85
CA PRO A 63 23.61 -35.33 -22.64
C PRO A 63 25.08 -35.71 -22.41
N ARG A 64 25.39 -36.34 -21.26
CA ARG A 64 26.72 -36.93 -21.02
C ARG A 64 26.82 -38.23 -21.86
N PRO A 65 27.99 -38.53 -22.46
CA PRO A 65 28.15 -39.66 -23.37
C PRO A 65 28.02 -40.99 -22.61
N LYS A 66 27.43 -41.99 -23.26
CA LYS A 66 27.35 -43.36 -22.76
C LYS A 66 28.75 -43.97 -22.77
N THR A 67 29.32 -44.24 -21.60
CA THR A 67 30.54 -45.03 -21.48
C THR A 67 30.38 -46.19 -20.49
N THR A 68 30.75 -47.36 -21.01
CA THR A 68 31.07 -48.64 -20.36
C THR A 68 29.91 -49.50 -19.85
N ALA A 69 29.40 -50.37 -20.73
CA ALA A 69 28.84 -51.65 -20.31
C ALA A 69 30.01 -52.63 -20.16
N ARG A 70 30.34 -52.98 -18.91
CA ARG A 70 31.21 -54.10 -18.56
C ARG A 70 30.37 -55.38 -18.52
N LYS A 71 30.63 -56.32 -19.42
CA LYS A 71 30.17 -57.74 -19.43
C LYS A 71 30.84 -58.39 -20.65
N ARG A 72 31.51 -59.54 -20.63
CA ARG A 72 31.65 -60.68 -19.70
C ARG A 72 33.10 -61.16 -19.78
#